data_AF-A0A9D4LS95-F1
#
_entry.id   AF-A0A9D4LS95-F1
#
_cell.length_a   1.000
_cell.length_b   1.000
_cell.length_c   1.000
_cell.angle_alpha   90.00
_cell.angle_beta   90.00
_cell.angle_gamma   90.00
#
_symmetry.space_group_name_H-M   'P 1'
#
loop_
_entity.id
_entity.type
_entity.pdbx_description
1 polymer ?
#
loop_
_entity_poly.entity_id
_entity_poly.type
_entity_poly.pdbx_seq_one_letter_code
_entity_poly.pdbx_strand_id
1 'polypeptide(L)'
;MTLLKDVDGETTKRGKQRKRARVEFRVAGSAVCKKTFMLFFDIGKHQLLSLQQHVREHGLTPRVHGNRGRKPKHAVCYDDVMRVVHFIRNYADERGLPQPAAREV
;
A
#
# COMPACT_ATOMS: atom_id res chain seq x y z
N MET A 1 -39.87 33.49 -20.99
CA MET A 1 -39.86 32.15 -20.37
C MET A 1 -39.00 31.26 -21.25
N THR A 2 -37.72 31.14 -20.91
CA THR A 2 -36.78 30.20 -21.55
C THR A 2 -35.74 29.81 -20.50
N LEU A 3 -36.10 28.77 -19.76
CA LEU A 3 -35.22 27.92 -18.97
C LEU A 3 -34.45 27.04 -19.95
N LEU A 4 -33.12 27.19 -20.02
CA LEU A 4 -32.18 26.14 -20.44
C LEU A 4 -30.78 26.53 -19.95
N LYS A 5 -30.43 26.15 -18.72
CA LYS A 5 -29.04 25.97 -18.27
C LYS A 5 -28.97 24.85 -17.24
N ASP A 6 -29.26 23.63 -17.67
CA ASP A 6 -28.77 22.46 -16.96
C ASP A 6 -27.31 22.24 -17.39
N VAL A 7 -26.39 22.87 -16.67
CA VAL A 7 -24.97 22.45 -16.65
C VAL A 7 -24.73 21.82 -15.28
N ASP A 8 -25.30 20.63 -15.14
CA ASP A 8 -25.25 19.84 -13.93
C ASP A 8 -23.82 19.40 -13.62
N GLY A 9 -23.17 20.14 -12.71
CA GLY A 9 -22.02 19.62 -11.97
C GLY A 9 -20.80 20.52 -11.87
N GLU A 10 -20.78 21.68 -12.54
CA GLU A 10 -19.65 22.61 -12.55
C GLU A 10 -19.63 23.57 -11.36
N THR A 11 -20.76 23.78 -10.69
CA THR A 11 -20.86 24.74 -9.57
C THR A 11 -21.13 23.99 -8.26
N THR A 12 -20.39 24.31 -7.20
CA THR A 12 -20.64 23.78 -5.86
C THR A 12 -21.94 24.35 -5.30
N LYS A 13 -22.54 23.70 -4.28
CA LYS A 13 -23.73 24.22 -3.56
C LYS A 13 -23.56 25.64 -2.99
N ARG A 14 -22.30 26.15 -2.92
CA ARG A 14 -21.93 27.49 -2.45
C ARG A 14 -21.56 28.45 -3.59
N GLY A 15 -21.96 28.16 -4.83
CA GLY A 15 -21.75 29.03 -6.00
C GLY A 15 -20.31 29.11 -6.53
N LYS A 16 -19.36 28.37 -5.95
CA LYS A 16 -17.97 28.32 -6.46
C LYS A 16 -17.82 27.32 -7.59
N GLN A 17 -17.03 27.67 -8.60
CA GLN A 17 -16.58 26.77 -9.66
C GLN A 17 -15.89 25.53 -9.08
N ARG A 18 -16.31 24.35 -9.53
CA ARG A 18 -15.90 23.06 -9.00
C ARG A 18 -14.63 22.60 -9.71
N LYS A 19 -13.48 22.85 -9.08
CA LYS A 19 -12.20 22.31 -9.54
C LYS A 19 -12.12 20.81 -9.21
N ARG A 20 -12.35 19.94 -10.19
CA ARG A 20 -12.11 18.50 -10.08
C ARG A 20 -10.71 18.19 -10.60
N ALA A 21 -9.78 17.80 -9.73
CA ALA A 21 -8.54 17.18 -10.17
C ALA A 21 -8.85 15.76 -10.66
N ARG A 22 -8.72 15.51 -11.97
CA ARG A 22 -8.79 14.15 -12.51
C ARG A 22 -7.46 13.46 -12.21
N VAL A 23 -7.51 12.37 -11.47
CA VAL A 23 -6.35 11.52 -11.20
C VAL A 23 -6.54 10.24 -12.00
N GLU A 24 -5.60 9.97 -12.90
CA GLU A 24 -5.53 8.69 -13.62
C GLU A 24 -4.64 7.73 -12.82
N PHE A 25 -5.13 6.53 -12.55
CA PHE A 25 -4.34 5.46 -11.95
C PHE A 25 -3.90 4.51 -13.05
N ARG A 26 -2.63 4.09 -13.01
CA ARG A 26 -2.07 3.17 -13.99
C ARG A 26 -1.36 2.00 -13.31
N VAL A 27 -1.48 0.82 -13.91
CA VAL A 27 -0.76 -0.40 -13.54
C VAL A 27 -0.16 -0.97 -14.83
N ALA A 28 1.16 -1.15 -14.87
CA ALA A 28 1.88 -1.63 -16.05
C ALA A 28 1.51 -0.90 -17.37
N GLY A 29 1.28 0.42 -17.30
CA GLY A 29 0.89 1.25 -18.44
C GLY A 29 -0.61 1.36 -18.71
N SER A 30 -1.42 0.43 -18.19
CA SER A 30 -2.87 0.38 -18.38
C SER A 30 -3.62 1.25 -17.37
N ALA A 31 -4.61 2.02 -17.84
CA ALA A 31 -5.48 2.82 -16.98
C ALA A 31 -6.43 1.93 -16.18
N VAL A 32 -6.50 2.16 -14.87
CA VAL A 32 -7.34 1.38 -13.95
C VAL A 32 -8.13 2.30 -13.02
N CYS A 33 -9.21 1.77 -12.44
CA CYS A 33 -9.92 2.50 -11.40
C CYS A 33 -9.12 2.52 -10.08
N LYS A 34 -9.42 3.47 -9.19
CA LYS A 34 -8.78 3.59 -7.88
C LYS A 34 -8.83 2.30 -7.05
N LYS A 35 -9.96 1.57 -7.08
CA LYS A 35 -10.14 0.32 -6.32
C LYS A 35 -9.19 -0.77 -6.82
N THR A 36 -9.11 -0.95 -8.13
CA THR A 36 -8.18 -1.90 -8.78
C THR A 36 -6.73 -1.54 -8.47
N PHE A 37 -6.37 -0.26 -8.54
CA PHE A 37 -5.02 0.19 -8.17
C PHE A 37 -4.68 -0.16 -6.73
N MET A 38 -5.59 0.13 -5.79
CA MET A 38 -5.39 -0.19 -4.37
C MET A 38 -5.26 -1.70 -4.13
N LEU A 39 -6.06 -2.52 -4.82
CA LEU A 39 -5.98 -3.97 -4.75
C LEU A 39 -4.65 -4.50 -5.32
N PHE A 40 -4.23 -3.99 -6.48
CA PHE A 40 -3.02 -4.45 -7.15
C PHE A 40 -1.75 -4.22 -6.32
N PHE A 41 -1.68 -3.10 -5.60
CA PHE A 41 -0.54 -2.76 -4.75
C PHE A 41 -0.75 -3.15 -3.27
N ASP A 42 -1.85 -3.82 -2.93
CA ASP A 42 -2.25 -4.18 -1.56
C ASP A 42 -2.17 -3.00 -0.58
N ILE A 43 -2.72 -1.84 -0.98
CA ILE A 43 -2.73 -0.61 -0.19
C ILE A 43 -4.12 -0.13 0.18
N GLY A 44 -4.27 0.31 1.43
CA GLY A 44 -5.48 0.95 1.93
C GLY A 44 -5.64 2.40 1.49
N LYS A 45 -6.86 2.94 1.64
CA LYS A 45 -7.18 4.35 1.34
C LYS A 45 -6.27 5.34 2.08
N HIS A 46 -6.03 5.11 3.37
CA HIS A 46 -5.19 5.99 4.19
C HIS A 46 -3.72 5.95 3.75
N GLN A 47 -3.22 4.76 3.41
CA GLN A 47 -1.86 4.60 2.89
C GLN A 47 -1.69 5.34 1.57
N LEU A 48 -2.65 5.20 0.64
CA LEU A 48 -2.62 5.92 -0.63
C LEU A 48 -2.61 7.45 -0.44
N LEU A 49 -3.46 7.98 0.46
CA LEU A 49 -3.49 9.42 0.75
C LEU A 49 -2.17 9.90 1.38
N SER A 50 -1.62 9.13 2.31
CA SER A 50 -0.32 9.42 2.93
C SER A 50 0.81 9.38 1.91
N LEU A 51 0.81 8.44 0.97
CA LEU A 51 1.79 8.35 -0.11
C LEU A 51 1.69 9.56 -1.04
N GLN A 52 0.47 9.96 -1.42
CA GLN A 52 0.25 11.16 -2.25
C GLN A 52 0.74 12.44 -1.56
N GLN A 53 0.52 12.55 -0.25
CA GLN A 53 1.02 13.68 0.55
C GLN A 53 2.54 13.68 0.60
N HIS A 54 3.16 12.53 0.90
CA HIS A 54 4.61 12.39 0.96
C HIS A 54 5.27 12.79 -0.35
N VAL A 55 4.74 12.31 -1.48
CA VAL A 55 5.26 12.65 -2.82
C VAL A 55 5.13 14.15 -3.10
N ARG A 56 4.05 14.79 -2.63
CA ARG A 56 3.86 16.23 -2.79
C ARG A 56 4.87 17.05 -1.96
N GLU A 57 5.16 16.62 -0.74
CA GLU A 57 6.01 17.34 0.20
C GLU A 57 7.51 17.08 -0.01
N HIS A 58 7.89 15.84 -0.31
CA HIS A 58 9.27 15.36 -0.32
C HIS A 58 9.72 14.80 -1.68
N GLY A 59 8.83 14.79 -2.69
CA GLY A 59 9.11 14.19 -3.99
C GLY A 59 9.16 12.66 -3.97
N LEU A 60 9.79 12.07 -4.99
CA LEU A 60 9.94 10.62 -5.14
C LEU A 60 11.08 10.08 -4.27
N THR A 61 10.99 10.30 -2.97
CA THR A 61 11.96 9.83 -1.98
C THR A 61 11.39 8.67 -1.16
N PRO A 62 12.20 7.67 -0.76
CA PRO A 62 11.75 6.62 0.14
C PRO A 62 11.25 7.19 1.46
N ARG A 63 10.11 6.70 1.97
CA ARG A 63 9.66 7.06 3.32
C ARG A 63 10.57 6.42 4.36
N VAL A 64 11.08 7.24 5.27
CA VAL A 64 11.91 6.78 6.38
C VAL A 64 11.04 6.75 7.64
N HIS A 65 10.98 5.59 8.30
CA HIS A 65 10.26 5.46 9.56
C HIS A 65 10.97 6.24 10.68
N GLY A 66 10.22 6.92 11.55
CA GLY A 66 10.78 7.72 12.65
C GLY A 66 11.59 6.92 13.68
N ASN A 67 11.35 5.60 13.79
CA ASN A 67 12.15 4.69 14.62
C ASN A 67 13.49 4.29 14.00
N ARG A 68 13.99 4.98 12.97
CA ARG A 68 15.31 4.70 12.41
C ARG A 68 16.38 4.83 13.50
N GLY A 69 17.17 3.77 13.69
CA GLY A 69 18.23 3.72 14.69
C GLY A 69 17.76 3.57 16.14
N ARG A 70 16.47 3.33 16.40
CA ARG A 70 15.92 3.15 17.76
C ARG A 70 15.34 1.75 17.93
N LYS A 71 15.67 1.07 19.02
CA LYS A 71 15.03 -0.20 19.41
C LYS A 71 13.57 0.08 19.84
N PRO A 72 12.56 -0.59 19.26
CA PRO A 72 11.18 -0.48 19.72
C PRO A 72 11.04 -0.86 21.20
N LYS A 73 10.13 -0.20 21.92
CA LYS A 73 9.88 -0.44 23.36
C LYS A 73 9.54 -1.90 23.68
N HIS A 74 8.88 -2.57 22.75
CA HIS A 74 8.45 -3.97 22.87
C HIS A 74 9.19 -4.89 21.89
N ALA A 75 10.44 -4.56 21.55
CA ALA A 75 11.25 -5.42 20.73
C ALA A 75 11.59 -6.71 21.51
N VAL A 76 11.26 -7.85 20.90
CA VAL A 76 11.59 -9.18 21.41
C VAL A 76 13.11 -9.35 21.52
N CYS A 77 13.59 -10.10 22.50
CA CYS A 77 15.02 -10.38 22.64
C CYS A 77 15.52 -11.17 21.42
N TYR A 78 16.75 -10.91 21.00
CA TYR A 78 17.36 -11.64 19.89
C TYR A 78 17.39 -13.15 20.16
N ASP A 79 17.71 -13.56 21.39
CA ASP A 79 17.77 -14.98 21.76
C ASP A 79 16.40 -15.67 21.63
N ASP A 80 15.32 -14.96 21.98
CA ASP A 80 13.96 -15.48 21.81
C ASP A 80 13.61 -15.66 20.33
N VAL A 81 13.96 -14.69 19.49
CA VAL A 81 13.78 -14.79 18.04
C VAL A 81 14.56 -16.00 17.50
N MET A 82 15.82 -16.17 17.92
CA MET A 82 16.64 -17.30 17.50
C MET A 82 16.06 -18.64 17.95
N ARG A 83 15.54 -18.74 19.18
CA ARG A 83 14.84 -19.94 19.67
C ARG A 83 13.67 -20.30 18.77
N VAL A 84 12.83 -19.34 18.41
CA VAL A 84 11.67 -19.58 17.53
C VAL A 84 12.12 -20.00 16.12
N VAL A 85 13.13 -19.34 15.56
CA VAL A 85 13.69 -19.71 14.24
C VAL A 85 14.23 -21.13 14.25
N HIS A 86 15.00 -21.51 15.27
CA HIS A 86 15.51 -22.88 15.41
C HIS A 86 14.38 -23.89 15.54
N PHE A 87 13.37 -23.59 16.36
CA PHE A 87 12.20 -24.46 16.50
C PHE A 87 11.49 -24.69 15.16
N ILE A 88 11.20 -23.63 14.39
CA ILE A 88 10.49 -23.75 13.10
C ILE A 88 11.32 -24.58 12.11
N ARG A 89 12.64 -24.37 12.06
CA ARG A 89 13.54 -25.12 11.18
C ARG A 89 13.59 -26.60 11.56
N ASN A 90 13.86 -26.90 12.83
CA ASN A 90 13.92 -28.28 13.31
C ASN A 90 12.59 -29.00 13.11
N TYR A 91 11.46 -28.32 13.35
CA TYR A 91 10.14 -28.89 13.10
C TYR A 91 9.91 -29.17 11.61
N ALA A 92 10.31 -28.27 10.72
CA ALA A 92 10.23 -28.47 9.28
C ALA A 92 11.14 -29.62 8.81
N ASP A 93 12.32 -29.80 9.40
CA ASP A 93 13.23 -30.89 9.05
C ASP A 93 12.72 -32.25 9.57
N GLU A 94 12.18 -32.30 10.79
CA GLU A 94 11.66 -33.53 11.40
C GLU A 94 10.29 -33.95 10.86
N ARG A 95 9.43 -32.98 10.55
CA ARG A 95 7.99 -33.19 10.28
C ARG A 95 7.54 -32.64 8.93
N GLY A 96 8.37 -31.86 8.26
CA GLY A 96 8.07 -31.39 6.92
C GLY A 96 8.07 -32.57 5.96
N LEU A 97 7.01 -32.68 5.17
CA LEU A 97 7.03 -33.57 4.01
C LEU A 97 8.13 -33.08 3.07
N PRO A 98 8.96 -33.98 2.51
CA PRO A 98 9.90 -33.58 1.47
C PRO A 98 9.09 -32.88 0.37
N GLN A 99 9.63 -31.77 -0.15
CA GLN A 99 9.00 -31.10 -1.29
C GLN A 99 8.73 -32.17 -2.36
N PRO A 100 7.48 -32.32 -2.84
CA PRO A 100 7.16 -33.29 -3.87
C PRO A 100 7.68 -32.78 -5.23
N ALA A 101 9.01 -32.69 -5.38
CA ALA A 101 9.72 -32.35 -6.62
C ALA A 101 11.26 -32.44 -6.54
N ALA A 102 11.88 -33.00 -5.49
CA ALA A 102 13.31 -33.32 -5.57
C ALA A 102 13.49 -34.65 -6.30
N ARG A 103 13.52 -34.59 -7.64
CA ARG A 103 13.95 -35.71 -8.48
C ARG A 103 15.39 -36.04 -8.08
N GLU A 104 15.60 -37.19 -7.43
CA GLU A 104 16.93 -37.73 -7.18
C GLU A 104 17.60 -37.95 -8.55
N VAL A 105 18.71 -37.24 -8.77
CA VAL A 105 19.63 -37.44 -9.90
C VAL A 105 20.94 -37.92 -9.29
#